data_AF-A0A1G6XXA1-F1
#
_entry.id   AF-A0A1G6XXA1-F1
#
_cell.length_a   1.000
_cell.length_b   1.000
_cell.length_c   1.000
_cell.angle_alpha   90.00
_cell.angle_beta   90.00
_cell.angle_gamma   90.00
#
_symmetry.space_group_name_H-M   'P 1'
#
loop_
_entity.id
_entity.type
_entity.pdbx_description
1 polymer ?
#
loop_
_entity_poly.entity_id
_entity_poly.type
_entity_poly.pdbx_seq_one_letter_code
_entity_poly.pdbx_strand_id
1 'polypeptide(L)'
;MARQVKDRFRDWNLLHKSVVALIAAFFVSVVYRAVIVIDAGFEMEQEMVMPYAAEAIWPWIYPPERRTDWQAWQIDYAPYVGKPDQAESTRLVRWKQGFKHWHAIERTTEVVQQRLYATVQESDKDVRWFRVELIPEGPCSTRVRLHDVARPKKYEERFWFFTRRKDEQDRLDKSLEALDRWVGETAGACEVSAD
;
A
#
# COMPACT_ATOMS: atom_id res chain seq x y z
N MET A 1 -14.32 -33.71 -53.97
CA MET A 1 -14.53 -33.98 -52.53
C MET A 1 -13.28 -33.85 -51.64
N ALA A 2 -12.05 -33.89 -52.16
CA ALA A 2 -10.83 -33.94 -51.33
C ALA A 2 -10.32 -32.59 -50.75
N ARG A 3 -10.66 -31.43 -51.33
CA ARG A 3 -10.17 -30.11 -50.87
C ARG A 3 -10.86 -29.63 -49.58
N GLN A 4 -12.19 -29.65 -49.54
CA GLN A 4 -12.97 -29.20 -48.36
C GLN A 4 -12.67 -30.00 -47.08
N VAL A 5 -12.37 -31.30 -47.20
CA VAL A 5 -11.99 -32.14 -46.06
C VAL A 5 -10.61 -31.76 -45.53
N LYS A 6 -9.65 -31.48 -46.44
CA LYS A 6 -8.27 -31.09 -46.08
C LYS A 6 -8.20 -29.70 -45.44
N ASP A 7 -9.05 -28.77 -45.87
CA ASP A 7 -9.16 -27.43 -45.26
C ASP A 7 -9.78 -27.50 -43.86
N ARG A 8 -10.83 -28.31 -43.65
CA ARG A 8 -11.40 -28.56 -42.31
C ARG A 8 -10.41 -29.19 -41.33
N PHE A 9 -9.55 -30.12 -41.77
CA PHE A 9 -8.50 -30.68 -40.92
C PHE A 9 -7.36 -29.70 -40.62
N ARG A 10 -7.06 -28.78 -41.54
CA ARG A 10 -6.05 -27.73 -41.35
C ARG A 10 -6.54 -26.68 -40.35
N ASP A 11 -7.82 -26.29 -40.43
CA ASP A 11 -8.47 -25.40 -39.47
C ASP A 11 -8.58 -26.04 -38.08
N TRP A 12 -8.88 -27.34 -38.00
CA TRP A 12 -8.87 -28.08 -36.74
C TRP A 12 -7.48 -28.13 -36.10
N ASN A 13 -6.42 -28.33 -36.89
CA ASN A 13 -5.05 -28.38 -36.37
C ASN A 13 -4.57 -27.00 -35.89
N LEU A 14 -4.98 -25.92 -36.57
CA LEU A 14 -4.75 -24.54 -36.12
C LEU A 14 -5.51 -24.24 -34.83
N LEU A 15 -6.79 -24.60 -34.76
CA LEU A 15 -7.62 -24.38 -33.57
C LEU A 15 -7.10 -25.19 -32.37
N HIS A 16 -6.72 -26.45 -32.56
CA HIS A 16 -6.10 -27.28 -31.53
C HIS A 16 -4.78 -26.68 -31.03
N LYS A 17 -3.88 -26.24 -31.93
CA LYS A 17 -2.63 -25.56 -31.54
C LYS A 17 -2.89 -24.25 -30.78
N SER A 18 -3.91 -23.49 -31.18
CA SER A 18 -4.30 -22.25 -30.50
C SER A 18 -4.80 -22.52 -29.08
N VAL A 19 -5.66 -23.53 -28.92
CA VAL A 19 -6.18 -23.97 -27.61
C VAL A 19 -5.04 -24.49 -26.74
N VAL A 20 -4.16 -25.34 -27.27
CA VAL A 20 -3.00 -25.85 -26.55
C VAL A 20 -2.04 -24.73 -26.16
N ALA A 21 -1.78 -23.77 -27.05
CA ALA A 21 -0.96 -22.61 -26.74
C ALA A 21 -1.57 -21.74 -25.63
N LEU A 22 -2.90 -21.55 -25.63
CA LEU A 22 -3.60 -20.78 -24.61
C LEU A 22 -3.60 -21.50 -23.25
N ILE A 23 -3.81 -22.81 -23.24
CA ILE A 23 -3.68 -23.66 -22.05
C ILE A 23 -2.24 -23.63 -21.53
N ALA A 24 -1.24 -23.80 -22.41
CA ALA A 24 0.17 -23.75 -22.04
C ALA A 24 0.55 -22.37 -21.47
N ALA A 25 0.12 -21.28 -22.11
CA ALA A 25 0.33 -19.93 -21.61
C ALA A 25 -0.33 -19.72 -20.23
N PHE A 26 -1.53 -20.26 -20.02
CA PHE A 26 -2.19 -20.24 -18.72
C PHE A 26 -1.37 -21.00 -17.68
N PHE A 27 -0.96 -22.23 -17.95
CA PHE A 27 -0.14 -23.02 -17.02
C PHE A 27 1.23 -22.37 -16.73
N VAL A 28 1.92 -21.87 -17.75
CA VAL A 28 3.20 -21.15 -17.57
C VAL A 28 2.99 -19.91 -16.71
N SER A 29 1.90 -19.17 -16.91
CA SER A 29 1.57 -18.00 -16.08
C SER A 29 1.31 -18.37 -14.61
N VAL A 30 0.64 -19.51 -14.36
CA VAL A 30 0.37 -20.03 -13.01
C VAL A 30 1.66 -20.50 -12.34
N VAL A 31 2.50 -21.25 -13.05
CA VAL A 31 3.78 -21.76 -12.54
C VAL A 31 4.75 -20.62 -12.24
N TYR A 32 4.88 -19.65 -13.16
CA TYR A 32 5.71 -18.46 -12.95
C TYR A 32 5.27 -17.68 -11.70
N ARG A 33 3.96 -17.54 -11.48
CA ARG A 33 3.42 -16.89 -10.27
C ARG A 33 3.68 -17.72 -9.02
N ALA A 34 3.48 -19.04 -9.07
CA ALA A 34 3.74 -19.93 -7.93
C ALA A 34 5.19 -19.81 -7.44
N VAL A 35 6.15 -19.61 -8.34
CA VAL A 35 7.57 -19.39 -7.99
C VAL A 35 7.80 -18.04 -7.30
N ILE A 36 7.18 -16.96 -7.77
CA ILE A 36 7.35 -15.61 -7.19
C ILE A 36 6.72 -15.51 -5.79
N VAL A 37 5.66 -16.26 -5.54
CA VAL A 37 4.78 -16.15 -4.35
C VAL A 37 5.41 -16.69 -3.06
N ILE A 38 6.53 -17.42 -3.13
CA ILE A 38 7.13 -18.09 -1.97
C ILE A 38 7.66 -17.05 -0.95
N ASP A 39 8.26 -15.95 -1.42
CA ASP A 39 8.80 -14.87 -0.57
C ASP A 39 8.29 -13.46 -0.90
N ALA A 40 7.33 -13.31 -1.81
CA ALA A 40 6.87 -12.01 -2.26
C ALA A 40 6.32 -11.10 -1.13
N GLY A 41 6.95 -9.95 -0.97
CA GLY A 41 6.32 -8.72 -0.48
C GLY A 41 5.75 -7.96 -1.67
N PHE A 42 4.56 -7.41 -1.51
CA PHE A 42 3.89 -6.63 -2.54
C PHE A 42 3.99 -5.15 -2.20
N GLU A 43 4.64 -4.41 -3.07
CA GLU A 43 4.91 -3.00 -2.90
C GLU A 43 3.80 -2.15 -3.53
N MET A 44 3.32 -1.19 -2.75
CA MET A 44 2.45 -0.11 -3.15
C MET A 44 3.12 1.20 -2.76
N GLU A 45 3.06 2.17 -3.66
CA GLU A 45 3.69 3.46 -3.47
C GLU A 45 2.76 4.55 -3.98
N GLN A 46 2.72 5.68 -3.28
CA GLN A 46 1.99 6.86 -3.70
C GLN A 46 2.72 8.12 -3.26
N GLU A 47 2.73 9.15 -4.11
CA GLU A 47 3.31 10.45 -3.79
C GLU A 47 2.38 11.60 -4.16
N MET A 48 2.51 12.72 -3.44
CA MET A 48 1.78 13.96 -3.68
C MET A 48 2.61 15.13 -3.15
N VAL A 49 2.61 16.24 -3.88
CA VAL A 49 3.16 17.51 -3.39
C VAL A 49 2.05 18.28 -2.70
N MET A 50 2.20 18.51 -1.40
CA MET A 50 1.26 19.27 -0.59
C MET A 50 1.76 20.71 -0.42
N PRO A 51 0.87 21.72 -0.47
CA PRO A 51 1.23 23.14 -0.34
C PRO A 51 1.42 23.55 1.14
N TYR A 52 2.09 22.71 1.93
CA TYR A 52 2.35 22.95 3.35
C TYR A 52 3.81 22.63 3.69
N ALA A 53 4.32 23.30 4.72
CA ALA A 53 5.62 23.01 5.29
C ALA A 53 5.62 21.64 5.99
N ALA A 54 6.77 20.96 6.04
CA ALA A 54 6.86 19.63 6.64
C ALA A 54 6.50 19.65 8.13
N GLU A 55 6.76 20.78 8.80
CA GLU A 55 6.41 21.07 10.19
C GLU A 55 4.90 21.03 10.43
N ALA A 56 4.10 21.46 9.44
CA ALA A 56 2.64 21.44 9.53
C ALA A 56 2.06 20.03 9.29
N ILE A 57 2.70 19.25 8.43
CA ILE A 57 2.29 17.88 8.10
C ILE A 57 2.71 16.90 9.21
N TRP A 58 3.90 17.08 9.79
CA TRP A 58 4.52 16.12 10.70
C TRP A 58 3.65 15.70 11.89
N PRO A 59 2.91 16.60 12.58
CA PRO A 59 1.99 16.24 13.66
C PRO A 59 0.84 15.32 13.23
N TRP A 60 0.57 15.15 11.94
CA TRP A 60 -0.44 14.20 11.44
C TRP A 60 0.12 12.80 11.23
N ILE A 61 1.45 12.65 11.11
CA ILE A 61 2.07 11.40 10.67
C ILE A 61 2.28 10.41 11.81
N TYR A 62 2.87 10.84 12.93
CA TYR A 62 3.28 9.94 14.00
C TYR A 62 2.25 9.76 15.15
N PRO A 63 1.43 10.76 15.54
CA PRO A 63 0.48 10.59 16.63
C PRO A 63 -0.65 9.64 16.25
N PRO A 64 -1.01 8.68 17.11
CA PRO A 64 -2.07 7.71 16.85
C PRO A 64 -3.43 8.38 16.76
N GLU A 65 -3.67 9.44 17.53
CA GLU A 65 -4.93 10.18 17.60
C GLU A 65 -5.37 10.67 16.22
N ARG A 66 -4.40 11.04 15.39
CA ARG A 66 -4.64 11.61 14.06
C ARG A 66 -4.52 10.61 12.93
N ARG A 67 -3.86 9.47 13.15
CA ARG A 67 -3.66 8.46 12.09
C ARG A 67 -4.97 7.82 11.63
N THR A 68 -5.97 7.69 12.50
CA THR A 68 -7.30 7.20 12.13
C THR A 68 -8.06 8.16 11.21
N ASP A 69 -7.73 9.44 11.22
CA ASP A 69 -8.44 10.46 10.46
C ASP A 69 -8.07 10.44 8.97
N TRP A 70 -6.82 10.07 8.67
CA TRP A 70 -6.31 10.06 7.30
C TRP A 70 -5.94 8.67 6.78
N GLN A 71 -5.54 7.70 7.61
CA GLN A 71 -5.20 6.37 7.08
C GLN A 71 -6.45 5.57 6.76
N ALA A 72 -6.71 5.39 5.46
CA ALA A 72 -7.84 4.63 4.99
C ALA A 72 -7.81 3.20 5.57
N TRP A 73 -8.98 2.76 6.03
CA TRP A 73 -9.24 1.47 6.72
C TRP A 73 -8.76 1.39 8.17
N GLN A 74 -7.91 2.28 8.67
CA GLN A 74 -7.60 2.30 10.10
C GLN A 74 -8.80 2.93 10.82
N ILE A 75 -9.39 2.20 11.77
CA ILE A 75 -10.62 2.65 12.45
C ILE A 75 -10.41 2.99 13.92
N ASP A 76 -9.39 2.41 14.55
CA ASP A 76 -9.17 2.54 15.99
C ASP A 76 -7.76 2.10 16.35
N TYR A 77 -7.32 2.45 17.55
CA TYR A 77 -6.03 2.06 18.11
C TYR A 77 -6.14 1.81 19.63
N ALA A 78 -5.18 1.06 20.17
CA ALA A 78 -4.95 1.02 21.61
C ALA A 78 -3.61 1.71 21.91
N PRO A 79 -3.48 2.37 23.09
CA PRO A 79 -2.33 3.19 23.43
C PRO A 79 -1.01 2.40 23.46
N TYR A 80 0.10 3.15 23.37
CA TYR A 80 1.43 2.59 23.22
C TYR A 80 1.97 1.91 24.48
N VAL A 81 2.91 0.99 24.27
CA VAL A 81 4.08 0.84 25.14
C VAL A 81 5.21 1.68 24.55
N GLY A 82 5.59 2.76 25.25
CA GLY A 82 6.60 3.74 24.79
C GLY A 82 6.02 5.09 24.36
N LYS A 83 6.86 5.97 23.78
CA LYS A 83 6.44 7.28 23.25
C LYS A 83 6.16 7.24 21.73
N PRO A 84 5.13 7.91 21.21
CA PRO A 84 4.74 7.85 19.79
C PRO A 84 5.82 8.31 18.80
N ASP A 85 6.74 9.15 19.24
CA ASP A 85 7.81 9.78 18.46
C ASP A 85 9.16 9.04 18.59
N GLN A 86 9.16 7.84 19.17
CA GLN A 86 10.36 7.06 19.40
C GLN A 86 10.32 5.73 18.63
N ALA A 87 11.47 5.32 18.12
CA ALA A 87 11.66 3.96 17.63
C ALA A 87 11.38 2.93 18.74
N GLU A 88 11.00 1.72 18.34
CA GLU A 88 10.59 0.60 19.20
C GLU A 88 9.30 0.83 20.02
N SER A 89 8.64 1.98 19.87
CA SER A 89 7.28 2.16 20.40
C SER A 89 6.31 1.21 19.72
N THR A 90 5.42 0.60 20.50
CA THR A 90 4.46 -0.40 19.98
C THR A 90 3.04 -0.01 20.32
N ARG A 91 2.09 -0.28 19.41
CA ARG A 91 0.66 -0.09 19.64
C ARG A 91 -0.17 -1.16 18.95
N LEU A 92 -1.42 -1.32 19.37
CA LEU A 92 -2.40 -2.13 18.65
C LEU A 92 -3.15 -1.23 17.68
N VAL A 93 -3.18 -1.58 16.39
CA VAL A 93 -4.00 -0.90 15.37
C VAL A 93 -5.15 -1.80 14.94
N ARG A 94 -6.33 -1.22 14.74
CA ARG A 94 -7.53 -1.93 14.27
C ARG A 94 -7.93 -1.41 12.90
N TRP A 95 -8.22 -2.34 12.02
CA TRP A 95 -8.51 -2.08 10.62
C TRP A 95 -9.88 -2.62 10.22
N LYS A 96 -10.51 -1.98 9.23
CA LYS A 96 -11.79 -2.38 8.66
C LYS A 96 -11.83 -2.14 7.15
N GLN A 97 -12.17 -3.19 6.41
CA GLN A 97 -12.46 -3.14 4.97
C GLN A 97 -13.82 -3.80 4.72
N GLY A 98 -14.85 -3.01 4.40
CA GLY A 98 -16.23 -3.51 4.32
C GLY A 98 -16.69 -4.11 5.66
N PHE A 99 -17.05 -5.39 5.67
CA PHE A 99 -17.43 -6.13 6.88
C PHE A 99 -16.26 -6.85 7.58
N LYS A 100 -15.07 -6.87 6.97
CA LYS A 100 -13.90 -7.55 7.51
C LYS A 100 -13.14 -6.63 8.45
N HIS A 101 -12.81 -7.16 9.63
CA HIS A 101 -12.03 -6.48 10.65
C HIS A 101 -10.79 -7.31 10.98
N TRP A 102 -9.68 -6.64 11.26
CA TRP A 102 -8.48 -7.28 11.78
C TRP A 102 -7.72 -6.30 12.65
N HIS A 103 -6.75 -6.80 13.39
CA HIS A 103 -5.84 -6.00 14.18
C HIS A 103 -4.40 -6.36 13.84
N ALA A 104 -3.50 -5.43 14.05
CA ALA A 104 -2.07 -5.65 13.94
C ALA A 104 -1.36 -5.02 15.13
N ILE A 105 -0.26 -5.63 15.57
CA ILE A 105 0.69 -4.96 16.45
C ILE A 105 1.59 -4.14 15.55
N GLU A 106 1.57 -2.82 15.71
CA GLU A 106 2.46 -1.91 15.01
C GLU A 106 3.64 -1.57 15.90
N ARG A 107 4.85 -1.66 15.34
CA ARG A 107 6.11 -1.25 15.96
C ARG A 107 6.75 -0.16 15.13
N THR A 108 7.10 0.94 15.75
CA THR A 108 7.87 2.01 15.12
C THR A 108 9.30 1.56 14.92
N THR A 109 9.80 1.63 13.69
CA THR A 109 11.16 1.19 13.35
C THR A 109 12.11 2.35 13.10
N GLU A 110 11.60 3.48 12.63
CA GLU A 110 12.44 4.63 12.30
C GLU A 110 11.64 5.93 12.47
N VAL A 111 12.25 6.92 13.11
CA VAL A 111 11.70 8.27 13.25
C VAL A 111 12.82 9.28 13.02
N VAL A 112 12.70 10.07 11.95
CA VAL A 112 13.51 11.27 11.71
C VAL A 112 12.54 12.44 11.66
N GLN A 113 12.64 13.32 12.67
CA GLN A 113 11.70 14.42 12.87
C GLN A 113 11.49 15.22 11.57
N GLN A 114 10.21 15.44 11.23
CA GLN A 114 9.76 16.19 10.04
C GLN A 114 10.25 15.63 8.70
N ARG A 115 10.72 14.39 8.65
CA ARG A 115 11.30 13.78 7.43
C ARG A 115 10.85 12.36 7.19
N LEU A 116 10.81 11.52 8.21
CA LEU A 116 10.59 10.10 8.01
C LEU A 116 9.95 9.45 9.22
N TYR A 117 8.89 8.69 8.96
CA TYR A 117 8.28 7.82 9.95
C TYR A 117 8.05 6.45 9.32
N ALA A 118 8.60 5.40 9.92
CA ALA A 118 8.46 4.03 9.43
C ALA A 118 8.02 3.06 10.53
N THR A 119 7.11 2.15 10.18
CA THR A 119 6.58 1.13 11.07
C THR A 119 6.55 -0.25 10.41
N VAL A 120 6.55 -1.27 11.26
CA VAL A 120 6.22 -2.64 10.89
C VAL A 120 4.95 -3.05 11.61
N GLN A 121 3.99 -3.59 10.87
CA GLN A 121 2.74 -4.11 11.42
C GLN A 121 2.70 -5.62 11.26
N GLU A 122 2.44 -6.33 12.35
CA GLU A 122 2.30 -7.78 12.36
C GLU A 122 0.89 -8.17 12.77
N SER A 123 0.18 -8.86 11.87
CA SER A 123 -1.14 -9.42 12.11
C SER A 123 -1.19 -10.90 11.73
N ASP A 124 -2.31 -11.57 11.99
CA ASP A 124 -2.54 -12.94 11.49
C ASP A 124 -2.72 -13.01 9.97
N LYS A 125 -3.01 -11.87 9.32
CA LYS A 125 -3.23 -11.74 7.88
C LYS A 125 -1.92 -11.53 7.13
N ASP A 126 -1.19 -10.50 7.51
CA ASP A 126 0.01 -10.03 6.82
C ASP A 126 1.04 -9.41 7.78
N VAL A 127 2.28 -9.32 7.29
CA VAL A 127 3.29 -8.40 7.82
C VAL A 127 3.34 -7.21 6.87
N ARG A 128 3.29 -5.99 7.39
CA ARG A 128 3.38 -4.77 6.57
C ARG A 128 4.53 -3.88 7.00
N TRP A 129 5.26 -3.34 6.03
CA TRP A 129 6.23 -2.28 6.25
C TRP A 129 5.65 -1.00 5.67
N PHE A 130 5.37 -0.05 6.53
CA PHE A 130 4.78 1.23 6.16
C PHE A 130 5.78 2.34 6.42
N ARG A 131 5.95 3.24 5.45
CA ARG A 131 6.90 4.35 5.52
C ARG A 131 6.28 5.60 4.94
N VAL A 132 6.41 6.70 5.66
CA VAL A 132 6.05 8.05 5.23
C VAL A 132 7.31 8.88 5.17
N GLU A 133 7.58 9.47 4.01
CA GLU A 133 8.67 10.43 3.83
C GLU A 133 8.10 11.81 3.53
N LEU A 134 8.67 12.82 4.18
CA LEU A 134 8.42 14.23 3.94
C LEU A 134 9.69 14.84 3.32
N ILE A 135 9.58 15.29 2.09
CA ILE A 135 10.67 15.90 1.32
C ILE A 135 10.27 17.35 1.06
N PRO A 136 10.75 18.32 1.86
CA PRO A 136 10.51 19.75 1.61
C PRO A 136 11.10 20.16 0.26
N GLU A 137 10.26 20.74 -0.59
CA GLU A 137 10.64 21.35 -1.87
C GLU A 137 10.81 22.88 -1.76
N GLY A 138 10.31 23.45 -0.65
CA GLY A 138 10.42 24.87 -0.32
C GLY A 138 9.85 25.15 1.07
N PRO A 139 9.71 26.44 1.45
CA PRO A 139 9.22 26.82 2.79
C PRO A 139 7.75 26.43 3.03
N CYS A 140 6.96 26.29 1.95
CA CYS A 140 5.52 26.01 2.02
C CYS A 140 5.12 24.87 1.08
N SER A 141 6.05 23.98 0.75
CA SER A 141 5.77 22.87 -0.14
C SER A 141 6.57 21.65 0.27
N THR A 142 5.87 20.53 0.42
CA THR A 142 6.47 19.26 0.84
C THR A 142 5.90 18.15 -0.01
N ARG A 143 6.78 17.37 -0.63
CA ARG A 143 6.42 16.10 -1.24
C ARG A 143 6.28 15.05 -0.15
N VAL A 144 5.09 14.47 -0.07
CA VAL A 144 4.77 13.36 0.83
C VAL A 144 4.79 12.07 0.01
N ARG A 145 5.62 11.12 0.42
CA ARG A 145 5.72 9.80 -0.19
C ARG A 145 5.28 8.74 0.81
N LEU A 146 4.28 7.97 0.43
CA LEU A 146 3.82 6.79 1.17
C LEU A 146 4.35 5.55 0.46
N HIS A 147 4.98 4.67 1.23
CA HIS A 147 5.45 3.38 0.77
C HIS A 147 4.91 2.30 1.71
N ASP A 148 4.18 1.34 1.16
CA ASP A 148 3.63 0.20 1.90
C ASP A 148 4.03 -1.10 1.22
N VAL A 149 4.61 -2.02 1.99
CA VAL A 149 4.93 -3.37 1.54
C VAL A 149 4.09 -4.35 2.33
N ALA A 150 3.18 -5.05 1.68
CA ALA A 150 2.38 -6.09 2.32
C ALA A 150 2.90 -7.49 1.99
N ARG A 151 3.16 -8.30 3.01
CA ARG A 151 3.51 -9.72 2.89
C ARG A 151 2.45 -10.58 3.56
N PRO A 152 1.46 -11.08 2.81
CA PRO A 152 0.47 -12.03 3.33
C PRO A 152 1.14 -13.28 3.92
N LYS A 153 0.63 -13.77 5.06
CA LYS A 153 1.18 -14.95 5.74
C LYS A 153 0.83 -16.24 5.03
N LYS A 154 -0.39 -16.36 4.50
CA LYS A 154 -0.87 -17.56 3.80
C LYS A 154 -0.44 -17.57 2.34
N TYR A 155 -0.01 -18.73 1.86
CA TYR A 155 0.38 -18.92 0.47
C TYR A 155 -0.74 -18.53 -0.51
N GLU A 156 -1.97 -18.96 -0.24
CA GLU A 156 -3.13 -18.65 -1.09
C GLU A 156 -3.36 -17.14 -1.21
N GLU A 157 -3.21 -16.39 -0.11
CA GLU A 157 -3.38 -14.94 -0.11
C GLU A 157 -2.25 -14.25 -0.88
N ARG A 158 -1.01 -14.75 -0.78
CA ARG A 158 0.10 -14.26 -1.60
C ARG A 158 -0.14 -14.56 -3.08
N PHE A 159 -0.61 -15.76 -3.41
CA PHE A 159 -0.88 -16.17 -4.79
C PHE A 159 -1.94 -15.29 -5.46
N TRP A 160 -3.00 -14.96 -4.73
CA TRP A 160 -4.11 -14.14 -5.23
C TRP A 160 -3.98 -12.65 -4.94
N PHE A 161 -2.84 -12.17 -4.41
CA PHE A 161 -2.71 -10.76 -4.01
C PHE A 161 -2.98 -9.77 -5.14
N PHE A 162 -2.67 -10.13 -6.39
CA PHE A 162 -2.94 -9.29 -7.57
C PHE A 162 -4.42 -8.90 -7.72
N THR A 163 -5.37 -9.70 -7.21
CA THR A 163 -6.80 -9.36 -7.24
C THR A 163 -7.15 -8.25 -6.25
N ARG A 164 -6.30 -8.03 -5.23
CA ARG A 164 -6.45 -7.02 -4.18
C ARG A 164 -5.51 -5.83 -4.35
N ARG A 165 -4.50 -5.93 -5.22
CA ARG A 165 -3.48 -4.89 -5.40
C ARG A 165 -4.10 -3.53 -5.73
N LYS A 166 -5.14 -3.50 -6.55
CA LYS A 166 -5.87 -2.27 -6.85
C LYS A 166 -6.50 -1.66 -5.59
N ASP A 167 -7.23 -2.45 -4.79
CA ASP A 167 -7.84 -1.97 -3.56
C ASP A 167 -6.79 -1.44 -2.56
N GLU A 168 -5.61 -2.07 -2.49
CA GLU A 168 -4.50 -1.64 -1.64
C GLU A 168 -3.84 -0.35 -2.15
N GLN A 169 -3.76 -0.14 -3.47
CA GLN A 169 -3.31 1.13 -4.05
C GLN A 169 -4.35 2.23 -3.80
N ASP A 170 -5.63 1.98 -4.09
CA ASP A 170 -6.73 2.92 -3.85
C ASP A 170 -6.81 3.34 -2.36
N ARG A 171 -6.37 2.47 -1.44
CA ARG A 171 -6.24 2.78 -0.02
C ARG A 171 -5.16 3.83 0.24
N LEU A 172 -3.98 3.71 -0.37
CA LEU A 172 -2.91 4.71 -0.22
C LEU A 172 -3.35 6.05 -0.82
N ASP A 173 -3.97 6.03 -1.99
CA ASP A 173 -4.48 7.23 -2.66
C ASP A 173 -5.46 7.98 -1.77
N LYS A 174 -6.49 7.29 -1.26
CA LYS A 174 -7.45 7.85 -0.31
C LYS A 174 -6.81 8.35 0.98
N SER A 175 -5.73 7.69 1.42
CA SER A 175 -5.04 8.11 2.64
C SER A 175 -4.33 9.43 2.44
N LEU A 176 -3.68 9.61 1.28
CA LEU A 176 -2.96 10.83 0.95
C LEU A 176 -3.91 12.00 0.69
N GLU A 177 -5.02 11.76 0.00
CA GLU A 177 -6.10 12.76 -0.17
C GLU A 177 -6.72 13.18 1.17
N ALA A 178 -6.93 12.24 2.09
CA ALA A 178 -7.44 12.56 3.42
C ALA A 178 -6.42 13.35 4.24
N LEU A 179 -5.14 13.01 4.15
CA LEU A 179 -4.08 13.75 4.82
C LEU A 179 -4.01 15.20 4.33
N ASP A 180 -4.03 15.44 3.02
CA ASP A 180 -4.04 16.78 2.44
C ASP A 180 -5.23 17.62 2.95
N ARG A 181 -6.43 17.02 2.98
CA ARG A 181 -7.65 17.67 3.49
C ARG A 181 -7.51 18.07 4.96
N TRP A 182 -7.09 17.14 5.81
CA TRP A 182 -6.96 17.39 7.26
C TRP A 182 -5.86 18.39 7.61
N VAL A 183 -4.74 18.34 6.89
CA VAL A 183 -3.69 19.36 7.02
C VAL A 183 -4.26 20.71 6.59
N GLY A 184 -4.96 20.80 5.46
CA GLY A 184 -5.55 22.06 4.97
C GLY A 184 -6.60 22.67 5.91
N GLU A 185 -7.35 21.83 6.65
CA GLU A 185 -8.34 22.30 7.63
C GLU A 185 -7.69 22.85 8.92
N THR A 186 -6.42 22.54 9.18
CA THR A 186 -5.75 22.85 10.46
C THR A 186 -4.49 23.70 10.34
N ALA A 187 -3.81 23.66 9.21
CA ALA A 187 -2.64 24.47 8.94
C ALA A 187 -3.07 25.90 8.61
N GLY A 188 -2.50 26.88 9.33
CA GLY A 188 -2.59 28.27 8.94
C GLY A 188 -1.92 28.49 7.58
N ALA A 189 -2.29 29.57 6.88
CA ALA A 189 -1.62 29.97 5.65
C ALA A 189 -0.11 30.07 5.90
N CYS A 190 0.68 29.42 5.05
CA CYS A 190 2.12 29.47 5.16
C CYS A 190 2.59 30.86 4.73
N GLU A 191 2.95 31.71 5.70
CA GLU A 191 3.47 33.05 5.45
C GLU A 191 4.94 32.95 5.03
N VAL A 192 5.20 33.03 3.72
CA VAL A 192 6.56 33.27 3.23
C VAL A 192 6.87 34.74 3.49
N SER A 193 7.60 35.04 4.56
CA SER A 193 8.20 36.36 4.72
C SER A 193 9.21 36.56 3.58
N ALA A 194 8.86 37.41 2.62
CA ALA A 194 9.77 37.84 1.59
C ALA A 194 10.82 38.78 2.22
N ASP A 195 11.98 38.22 2.54
CA ASP A 195 13.22 38.99 2.75
C ASP A 195 14.02 39.05 1.44
#